data_AF-A0A9E3E5D7-F1
#
_entry.id   AF-A0A9E3E5D7-F1
#
_cell.length_a   1.000
_cell.length_b   1.000
_cell.length_c   1.000
_cell.angle_alpha   90.00
_cell.angle_beta   90.00
_cell.angle_gamma   90.00
#
_symmetry.space_group_name_H-M   'P 1'
#
loop_
_entity.id
_entity.type
_entity.pdbx_description
1 polymer ?
#
loop_
_entity_poly.entity_id
_entity_poly.type
_entity_poly.pdbx_seq_one_letter_code
_entity_poly.pdbx_strand_id
1 'polypeptide(L)'
;MDGEPRLRHAVPQALLQRPFTVEEPAADFQISASRLSCRAPPEVHAPHTRGHPVKIRRVVTDHDAKGHAIVSVDEQCTNVISRRQGHQSCVAFTGPDGTIFRIVRYEPGVAPRNHRTETIDYAVVMSGEIDMRLDDGVVVHLRAGDTLVQQATLHDWINNGSEACVIAFVLVPANAVFDAVG
;
A
#
# COMPACT_ATOMS: atom_id res chain seq x y z
N MET A 1 21.23 -13.39 -26.66
CA MET A 1 20.20 -12.56 -27.33
C MET A 1 19.60 -11.76 -26.23
N ASP A 2 20.16 -10.58 -26.06
CA ASP A 2 20.30 -9.91 -24.79
C ASP A 2 19.14 -8.92 -24.66
N GLY A 3 18.14 -9.31 -23.87
CA GLY A 3 16.96 -8.50 -23.61
C GLY A 3 17.22 -7.56 -22.44
N GLU A 4 17.74 -6.37 -22.73
CA GLU A 4 17.81 -5.27 -21.76
C GLU A 4 16.45 -5.06 -21.05
N PRO A 5 16.41 -4.96 -19.71
CA PRO A 5 15.18 -4.65 -19.00
C PRO A 5 14.76 -3.22 -19.35
N ARG A 6 13.63 -3.07 -20.04
CA ARG A 6 13.06 -1.75 -20.35
C ARG A 6 12.59 -1.08 -19.06
N LEU A 7 13.47 -0.36 -18.36
CA LEU A 7 13.05 0.67 -17.42
C LEU A 7 12.24 1.70 -18.21
N ARG A 8 10.94 1.80 -17.91
CA ARG A 8 10.11 2.89 -18.43
C ARG A 8 10.76 4.21 -17.99
N HIS A 9 10.95 5.12 -18.95
CA HIS A 9 11.60 6.41 -18.71
C HIS A 9 10.84 7.23 -17.65
N ALA A 10 11.57 8.15 -17.01
CA ALA A 10 11.03 9.11 -16.05
C ALA A 10 9.70 9.73 -16.53
N VAL A 11 8.81 10.01 -15.57
CA VAL A 11 7.48 10.59 -15.82
C VAL A 11 7.58 11.70 -16.88
N PRO A 12 6.86 11.60 -18.02
CA PRO A 12 6.88 12.64 -19.05
C PRO A 12 6.60 14.00 -18.42
N GLN A 13 7.46 14.99 -18.67
CA GLN A 13 7.36 16.34 -18.08
C GLN A 13 5.99 17.00 -18.30
N ALA A 14 5.29 16.61 -19.39
CA ALA A 14 3.93 17.03 -19.69
C ALA A 14 2.88 16.56 -18.66
N LEU A 15 3.08 15.43 -17.97
CA LEU A 15 2.20 14.96 -16.89
C LEU A 15 2.42 15.74 -15.58
N LEU A 16 3.64 16.24 -15.36
CA LEU A 16 3.97 17.08 -14.19
C LEU A 16 3.42 18.51 -14.30
N GLN A 17 3.03 18.95 -15.51
CA GLN A 17 2.57 20.31 -15.80
C GLN A 17 1.07 20.39 -16.10
N ARG A 18 0.30 19.31 -15.92
CA ARG A 18 -1.16 19.38 -16.13
C ARG A 18 -1.76 20.31 -15.07
N PRO A 19 -2.50 21.36 -15.45
CA PRO A 19 -3.25 22.14 -14.47
C PRO A 19 -4.25 21.20 -13.79
N PHE A 20 -4.19 21.13 -12.46
CA PHE A 20 -5.23 20.52 -11.66
C PHE A 20 -6.42 21.47 -11.69
N THR A 21 -7.49 21.12 -12.39
CA THR A 21 -8.77 21.82 -12.24
C THR A 21 -9.31 21.47 -10.86
N VAL A 22 -9.39 22.45 -9.95
CA VAL A 22 -10.21 22.32 -8.74
C VAL A 22 -11.66 22.49 -9.21
N GLU A 23 -12.40 21.39 -9.35
CA GLU A 23 -13.84 21.46 -9.63
C GLU A 23 -14.60 21.80 -8.35
N GLU A 24 -15.35 22.91 -8.36
CA GLU A 24 -16.43 23.14 -7.40
C GLU A 24 -17.62 22.21 -7.75
N PRO A 25 -18.27 21.56 -6.77
CA PRO A 25 -19.05 20.36 -7.07
C PRO A 25 -20.41 20.70 -7.69
N ALA A 26 -20.74 20.02 -8.80
CA ALA A 26 -22.09 19.93 -9.33
C ALA A 26 -22.73 18.57 -8.96
N ALA A 27 -24.05 18.62 -8.75
CA ALA A 27 -24.89 17.58 -8.15
C ALA A 27 -25.08 16.32 -9.03
N ASP A 28 -25.36 15.22 -8.33
CA ASP A 28 -25.87 13.93 -8.81
C ASP A 28 -24.86 12.90 -9.34
N PHE A 29 -24.30 12.13 -8.41
CA PHE A 29 -23.62 10.86 -8.67
C PHE A 29 -24.25 9.73 -7.84
N GLN A 30 -24.81 8.71 -8.51
CA GLN A 30 -25.33 7.50 -7.88
C GLN A 30 -24.43 6.31 -8.18
N ILE A 31 -24.06 5.54 -7.15
CA ILE A 31 -23.29 4.28 -7.27
C ILE A 31 -24.18 3.12 -6.87
N SER A 32 -24.36 2.15 -7.77
CA SER A 32 -25.00 0.86 -7.47
C SER A 32 -23.98 -0.13 -6.91
N ALA A 33 -24.29 -0.69 -5.75
CA ALA A 33 -23.50 -1.75 -5.12
C ALA A 33 -23.79 -3.13 -5.74
N SER A 34 -22.74 -3.88 -6.09
CA SER A 34 -22.83 -5.35 -6.21
C SER A 34 -21.48 -6.04 -5.97
N ARG A 35 -21.40 -6.64 -4.78
CA ARG A 35 -20.87 -7.97 -4.44
C ARG A 35 -19.50 -8.37 -4.99
N LEU A 36 -18.47 -8.14 -4.18
CA LEU A 36 -17.29 -9.02 -4.10
C LEU A 36 -17.35 -9.83 -2.80
N SER A 37 -17.30 -11.15 -2.97
CA SER A 37 -17.32 -12.14 -1.89
C SER A 37 -15.96 -12.18 -1.20
N CYS A 38 -15.93 -11.88 0.10
CA CYS A 38 -14.78 -12.06 0.96
C CYS A 38 -14.53 -13.56 1.16
N ARG A 39 -13.38 -14.09 0.73
CA ARG A 39 -12.90 -15.40 1.23
C ARG A 39 -12.56 -15.27 2.72
N ALA A 40 -12.86 -16.33 3.47
CA ALA A 40 -12.66 -16.41 4.91
C ALA A 40 -11.20 -16.15 5.32
N PRO A 41 -10.96 -15.50 6.47
CA PRO A 41 -9.62 -15.25 6.97
C PRO A 41 -8.91 -16.57 7.33
N PRO A 42 -7.63 -16.77 6.95
CA PRO A 42 -6.83 -17.86 7.48
C PRO A 42 -6.52 -17.65 8.97
N GLU A 43 -6.26 -18.77 9.67
CA GLU A 43 -6.12 -18.88 11.11
C GLU A 43 -5.18 -17.84 11.75
N VAL A 44 -5.61 -17.35 12.91
CA VAL A 44 -4.88 -16.38 13.73
C VAL A 44 -3.72 -17.09 14.41
N HIS A 45 -2.49 -16.84 13.94
CA HIS A 45 -1.28 -17.23 14.67
C HIS A 45 -0.96 -16.21 15.77
N ALA A 46 -0.46 -16.70 16.89
CA ALA A 46 -0.15 -15.94 18.10
C ALA A 46 0.83 -14.77 17.84
N PRO A 47 0.72 -13.66 18.60
CA PRO A 47 1.53 -12.47 18.36
C PRO A 47 3.00 -12.72 18.74
N HIS A 48 3.86 -12.83 17.72
CA HIS A 48 5.31 -12.80 17.88
C HIS A 48 5.82 -11.39 17.56
N THR A 49 5.65 -10.44 18.49
CA THR A 49 6.16 -9.07 18.35
C THR A 49 7.32 -8.84 19.32
N ARG A 50 8.57 -9.00 18.84
CA ARG A 50 9.68 -8.20 19.36
C ARG A 50 9.62 -6.88 18.62
N GLY A 51 9.22 -5.80 19.31
CA GLY A 51 8.99 -4.50 18.67
C GLY A 51 7.90 -3.66 19.33
N HIS A 52 8.11 -2.34 19.41
CA HIS A 52 7.01 -1.43 19.78
C HIS A 52 5.93 -1.43 18.69
N PRO A 53 4.64 -1.56 19.04
CA PRO A 53 3.56 -1.49 18.06
C PRO A 53 3.62 -0.18 17.27
N VAL A 54 3.39 -0.26 15.96
CA VAL A 54 3.17 0.95 15.16
C VAL A 54 1.97 1.72 15.72
N LYS A 55 2.18 3.00 16.06
CA LYS A 55 1.13 3.89 16.58
C LYS A 55 0.74 4.86 15.48
N ILE A 56 -0.47 4.71 14.96
CA ILE A 56 -0.99 5.55 13.87
C ILE A 56 -2.24 6.26 14.36
N ARG A 57 -2.22 7.59 14.32
CA ARG A 57 -3.43 8.40 14.41
C ARG A 57 -3.97 8.60 13.00
N ARG A 58 -5.22 8.24 12.76
CA ARG A 58 -5.90 8.55 11.50
C ARG A 58 -6.84 9.74 11.72
N VAL A 59 -6.80 10.66 10.78
CA VAL A 59 -7.76 11.75 10.66
C VAL A 59 -8.38 11.65 9.27
N VAL A 60 -9.70 11.51 9.21
CA VAL A 60 -10.47 11.45 7.96
C VAL A 60 -11.43 12.62 7.94
N THR A 61 -11.49 13.32 6.82
CA THR A 61 -12.44 14.41 6.57
C THR A 61 -13.54 13.93 5.64
N ASP A 62 -14.73 14.50 5.78
CA ASP A 62 -15.89 14.22 4.93
C ASP A 62 -16.78 15.48 4.85
N HIS A 63 -18.00 15.34 4.35
CA HIS A 63 -19.02 16.38 4.38
C HIS A 63 -20.23 15.95 5.22
N ASP A 64 -20.84 16.90 5.95
CA ASP A 64 -22.14 16.68 6.57
C ASP A 64 -23.28 16.64 5.53
N ALA A 65 -24.51 16.39 5.99
CA ALA A 65 -25.69 16.36 5.11
C ALA A 65 -26.01 17.69 4.40
N LYS A 66 -25.35 18.80 4.78
CA LYS A 66 -25.49 20.13 4.17
C LYS A 66 -24.31 20.46 3.24
N GLY A 67 -23.34 19.56 3.11
CA GLY A 67 -22.15 19.77 2.29
C GLY A 67 -21.03 20.57 2.99
N HIS A 68 -21.07 20.74 4.33
CA HIS A 68 -19.95 21.37 5.03
C HIS A 68 -18.85 20.36 5.33
N ALA A 69 -17.59 20.76 5.13
CA ALA A 69 -16.44 19.94 5.49
C ALA A 69 -16.40 19.66 7.00
N ILE A 70 -16.19 18.40 7.38
CA ILE A 70 -16.11 17.92 8.75
C ILE A 70 -14.91 16.98 8.93
N VAL A 71 -14.49 16.77 10.18
CA VAL A 71 -13.66 15.63 10.56
C VAL A 71 -14.59 14.48 10.92
N SER A 72 -14.64 13.45 10.07
CA SER A 72 -15.50 12.28 10.29
C SER A 72 -14.84 11.23 11.17
N VAL A 73 -13.50 11.17 11.19
CA VAL A 73 -12.72 10.28 12.06
C VAL A 73 -11.50 11.04 12.58
N ASP A 74 -11.22 10.92 13.88
CA ASP A 74 -9.97 11.35 14.51
C ASP A 74 -9.67 10.42 15.69
N GLU A 75 -8.83 9.43 15.47
CA GLU A 75 -8.57 8.41 16.48
C GLU A 75 -7.21 7.73 16.30
N GLN A 76 -6.76 7.06 17.36
CA GLN A 76 -5.67 6.10 17.25
C GLN A 76 -6.19 4.80 16.64
N CYS A 77 -5.56 4.35 15.56
CA CYS A 77 -5.88 3.09 14.92
C CYS A 77 -5.67 1.93 15.90
N THR A 78 -6.73 1.16 16.14
CA THR A 78 -6.70 -0.05 16.99
C THR A 78 -6.61 -1.34 16.18
N ASN A 79 -6.72 -1.25 14.84
CA ASN A 79 -6.73 -2.36 13.90
C ASN A 79 -5.32 -2.76 13.42
N VAL A 80 -4.31 -2.68 14.29
CA VAL A 80 -2.95 -3.14 13.99
C VAL A 80 -2.92 -4.67 14.08
N ILE A 81 -2.61 -5.31 12.95
CA ILE A 81 -2.56 -6.78 12.85
C ILE A 81 -1.18 -7.27 12.43
N SER A 82 -0.80 -8.45 12.92
CA SER A 82 0.39 -9.18 12.46
C SER A 82 -0.06 -10.50 11.85
N ARG A 83 0.30 -10.73 10.58
CA ARG A 83 0.00 -11.99 9.87
C ARG A 83 1.23 -12.86 9.64
N ARG A 84 2.41 -12.35 9.94
CA ARG A 84 3.70 -13.07 9.86
C ARG A 84 4.65 -12.47 10.90
N GLN A 85 5.56 -13.28 11.43
CA GLN A 85 6.56 -12.85 12.40
C GLN A 85 7.33 -11.62 11.89
N GLY A 86 7.51 -10.61 12.74
CA GLY A 86 8.26 -9.38 12.40
C GLY A 86 7.50 -8.41 11.47
N HIS A 87 6.21 -8.61 11.23
CA HIS A 87 5.38 -7.72 10.42
C HIS A 87 4.22 -7.18 11.23
N GLN A 88 3.93 -5.88 11.13
CA GLN A 88 2.71 -5.25 11.62
C GLN A 88 2.09 -4.41 10.50
N SER A 89 0.76 -4.48 10.32
CA SER A 89 0.02 -3.70 9.33
C SER A 89 -1.14 -3.00 10.01
N CYS A 90 -1.32 -1.73 9.71
CA CYS A 90 -2.44 -0.90 10.15
C CYS A 90 -3.14 -0.33 8.92
N VAL A 91 -4.42 -0.65 8.72
CA VAL A 91 -5.22 -0.04 7.65
C VAL A 91 -5.78 1.28 8.16
N ALA A 92 -5.30 2.40 7.61
CA ALA A 92 -5.76 3.73 8.00
C ALA A 92 -7.11 4.05 7.37
N PHE A 93 -7.29 3.69 6.09
CA PHE A 93 -8.49 3.98 5.32
C PHE A 93 -8.75 2.92 4.26
N THR A 94 -10.04 2.67 3.98
CA THR A 94 -10.51 1.88 2.84
C THR A 94 -11.57 2.70 2.11
N GLY A 95 -11.31 3.01 0.85
CA GLY A 95 -12.24 3.73 -0.03
C GLY A 95 -13.34 2.81 -0.58
N PRO A 96 -14.50 3.39 -0.97
CA PRO A 96 -15.60 2.63 -1.59
C PRO A 96 -15.23 2.04 -2.96
N ASP A 97 -14.21 2.60 -3.60
CA ASP A 97 -13.61 2.13 -4.86
C ASP A 97 -12.64 0.95 -4.66
N GLY A 98 -12.44 0.49 -3.42
CA GLY A 98 -11.49 -0.55 -3.07
C GLY A 98 -10.06 -0.06 -2.83
N THR A 99 -9.82 1.25 -2.85
CA THR A 99 -8.52 1.82 -2.47
C THR A 99 -8.22 1.52 -1.01
N ILE A 100 -7.01 1.06 -0.70
CA ILE A 100 -6.56 0.77 0.67
C ILE A 100 -5.34 1.64 0.99
N PHE A 101 -5.42 2.46 2.03
CA PHE A 101 -4.28 3.13 2.61
C PHE A 101 -3.86 2.45 3.92
N ARG A 102 -2.63 1.95 3.98
CA ARG A 102 -2.10 1.27 5.16
C ARG A 102 -0.65 1.63 5.46
N ILE A 103 -0.30 1.52 6.72
CA ILE A 103 1.07 1.62 7.21
C ILE A 103 1.54 0.23 7.63
N VAL A 104 2.72 -0.16 7.16
CA VAL A 104 3.32 -1.46 7.46
C VAL A 104 4.69 -1.24 8.10
N ARG A 105 4.95 -1.98 9.17
CA ARG A 105 6.23 -2.02 9.88
C ARG A 105 6.85 -3.40 9.72
N TYR A 106 8.10 -3.42 9.28
CA TYR A 106 8.91 -4.62 9.06
C TYR A 106 10.11 -4.59 10.01
N GLU A 107 10.13 -5.53 10.95
CA GLU A 107 11.26 -5.73 11.86
C GLU A 107 12.45 -6.40 11.16
N PRO A 108 13.68 -6.22 11.68
CA PRO A 108 14.82 -7.04 11.32
C PRO A 108 14.49 -8.53 11.37
N GLY A 109 14.82 -9.26 10.31
CA GLY A 109 14.53 -10.69 10.20
C GLY A 109 13.05 -11.04 10.07
N VAL A 110 12.22 -10.12 9.58
CA VAL A 110 10.82 -10.41 9.23
C VAL A 110 10.71 -11.69 8.39
N ALA A 111 9.80 -12.59 8.76
CA ALA A 111 9.63 -13.87 8.09
C ALA A 111 9.23 -13.66 6.62
N PRO A 112 9.83 -14.35 5.63
CA PRO A 112 9.63 -14.09 4.20
C PRO A 112 8.17 -14.29 3.76
N ARG A 113 7.74 -13.56 2.73
CA ARG A 113 6.39 -13.66 2.16
C ARG A 113 6.39 -13.17 0.70
N ASN A 114 6.67 -14.08 -0.23
CA ASN A 114 6.41 -13.85 -1.64
C ASN A 114 4.89 -13.73 -1.86
N HIS A 115 4.45 -12.62 -2.43
CA HIS A 115 3.04 -12.42 -2.77
C HIS A 115 2.85 -11.43 -3.91
N ARG A 116 1.65 -11.44 -4.47
CA ARG A 116 1.16 -10.56 -5.53
C ARG A 116 -0.26 -10.13 -5.17
N THR A 117 -0.63 -8.93 -5.59
CA THR A 117 -1.99 -8.38 -5.49
C THR A 117 -2.44 -7.85 -6.85
N GLU A 118 -3.75 -7.85 -7.10
CA GLU A 118 -4.37 -7.25 -8.29
C GLU A 118 -4.55 -5.74 -8.06
N THR A 119 -3.42 -5.06 -7.85
CA THR A 119 -3.36 -3.65 -7.48
C THR A 119 -2.17 -2.96 -8.12
N ILE A 120 -2.28 -1.65 -8.26
CA ILE A 120 -1.11 -0.76 -8.32
C ILE A 120 -0.87 -0.22 -6.91
N ASP A 121 0.35 -0.36 -6.42
CA ASP A 121 0.74 0.07 -5.09
C ASP A 121 1.67 1.27 -5.20
N TYR A 122 1.29 2.38 -4.57
CA TYR A 122 2.19 3.50 -4.31
C TYR A 122 2.75 3.33 -2.91
N ALA A 123 4.06 3.18 -2.81
CA ALA A 123 4.75 3.02 -1.54
C ALA A 123 5.71 4.17 -1.28
N VAL A 124 5.79 4.61 -0.03
CA VAL A 124 6.80 5.56 0.46
C VAL A 124 7.45 4.98 1.70
N VAL A 125 8.77 4.84 1.69
CA VAL A 125 9.53 4.44 2.87
C VAL A 125 9.59 5.65 3.81
N MET A 126 8.90 5.58 4.94
CA MET A 126 8.82 6.69 5.89
C MET A 126 10.04 6.73 6.82
N SER A 127 10.57 5.56 7.20
CA SER A 127 11.75 5.43 8.07
C SER A 127 12.42 4.07 7.88
N GLY A 128 13.71 3.99 8.19
CA GLY A 128 14.51 2.77 8.04
C GLY A 128 14.85 2.47 6.58
N GLU A 129 15.20 1.22 6.33
CA GLU A 129 15.58 0.71 5.01
C GLU A 129 15.12 -0.73 4.84
N ILE A 130 14.91 -1.16 3.59
CA ILE A 130 14.40 -2.48 3.28
C ILE A 130 14.81 -2.92 1.87
N ASP A 131 14.97 -4.23 1.68
CA ASP A 131 15.13 -4.83 0.38
C ASP A 131 13.78 -5.30 -0.16
N MET A 132 13.41 -4.82 -1.35
CA MET A 132 12.31 -5.39 -2.13
C MET A 132 12.90 -6.43 -3.09
N ARG A 133 12.53 -7.69 -2.92
CA ARG A 133 12.90 -8.77 -3.84
C ARG A 133 11.74 -9.06 -4.78
N LEU A 134 12.01 -9.11 -6.07
CA LEU A 134 11.07 -9.52 -7.13
C LEU A 134 11.31 -10.98 -7.53
N ASP A 135 10.66 -11.43 -8.59
CA ASP A 135 11.00 -12.67 -9.29
C ASP A 135 12.44 -12.65 -9.86
N ASP A 136 12.94 -13.84 -10.18
CA ASP A 136 14.28 -14.07 -10.75
C ASP A 136 15.46 -13.50 -9.95
N GLY A 137 15.24 -13.25 -8.65
CA GLY A 137 16.28 -12.81 -7.71
C GLY A 137 16.65 -11.33 -7.83
N VAL A 138 15.90 -10.53 -8.58
CA VAL A 138 16.10 -9.07 -8.61
C VAL A 138 15.81 -8.49 -7.23
N VAL A 139 16.75 -7.71 -6.70
CA VAL A 139 16.62 -7.05 -5.39
C VAL A 139 16.89 -5.56 -5.55
N VAL A 140 15.99 -4.74 -5.00
CA VAL A 140 16.12 -3.28 -4.94
C VAL A 140 16.16 -2.86 -3.48
N HIS A 141 17.23 -2.19 -3.08
CA HIS A 141 17.36 -1.61 -1.74
C HIS A 141 16.71 -0.23 -1.69
N LEU A 142 15.82 -0.03 -0.73
CA LEU A 142 15.03 1.20 -0.53
C LEU A 142 15.31 1.77 0.86
N ARG A 143 15.43 3.09 0.95
CA ARG A 143 15.67 3.82 2.21
C ARG A 143 14.60 4.88 2.45
N ALA A 144 14.55 5.43 3.66
CA ALA A 144 13.64 6.51 4.01
C ALA A 144 13.67 7.66 2.97
N GLY A 145 12.49 8.06 2.50
CA GLY A 145 12.29 9.04 1.43
C GLY A 145 12.10 8.44 0.03
N ASP A 146 12.47 7.17 -0.19
CA ASP A 146 12.27 6.52 -1.48
C ASP A 146 10.79 6.21 -1.72
N THR A 147 10.40 6.31 -2.99
CA THR A 147 9.06 5.97 -3.47
C THR A 147 9.11 4.82 -4.47
N LEU A 148 8.15 3.91 -4.38
CA LEU A 148 7.99 2.79 -5.30
C LEU A 148 6.58 2.82 -5.90
N VAL A 149 6.49 2.53 -7.19
CA VAL A 149 5.23 2.21 -7.87
C VAL A 149 5.29 0.75 -8.28
N GLN A 150 4.47 -0.08 -7.66
CA GLN A 150 4.46 -1.52 -7.89
C GLN A 150 3.22 -1.94 -8.66
N GLN A 151 3.40 -2.53 -9.85
CA GLN A 151 2.29 -2.84 -10.77
C GLN A 151 2.02 -4.34 -10.80
N ALA A 152 1.32 -4.85 -9.78
CA ALA A 152 0.93 -6.26 -9.67
C ALA A 152 2.10 -7.27 -9.78
N THR A 153 3.32 -6.88 -9.41
CA THR A 153 4.50 -7.75 -9.48
C THR A 153 4.57 -8.70 -8.27
N LEU A 154 5.07 -9.91 -8.49
CA LEU A 154 5.43 -10.81 -7.39
C LEU A 154 6.59 -10.19 -6.61
N HIS A 155 6.46 -10.11 -5.29
CA HIS A 155 7.47 -9.46 -4.48
C HIS A 155 7.51 -9.97 -3.03
N ASP A 156 8.63 -9.68 -2.36
CA ASP A 156 8.87 -9.90 -0.93
C ASP A 156 9.60 -8.72 -0.32
N TRP A 157 9.34 -8.49 0.96
CA TRP A 157 9.91 -7.41 1.75
C TRP A 157 10.83 -8.01 2.80
N ILE A 158 12.12 -7.76 2.66
CA ILE A 158 13.19 -8.34 3.46
C ILE A 158 13.89 -7.21 4.21
N ASN A 159 13.91 -7.29 5.53
CA ASN A 159 14.67 -6.35 6.36
C ASN A 159 15.86 -7.08 6.97
N ASN A 160 17.03 -6.90 6.35
CA ASN A 160 18.32 -7.40 6.83
C ASN A 160 19.08 -6.37 7.69
N GLY A 161 18.52 -5.17 7.88
CA GLY A 161 19.11 -4.10 8.68
C GLY A 161 18.99 -4.36 10.19
N SER A 162 19.47 -3.41 10.99
CA SER A 162 19.39 -3.47 12.45
C SER A 162 18.13 -2.80 13.02
N GLU A 163 17.45 -1.98 12.22
CA GLU A 163 16.31 -1.17 12.64
C GLU A 163 15.04 -1.57 11.89
N ALA A 164 13.88 -1.23 12.46
CA ALA A 164 12.62 -1.44 11.77
C ALA A 164 12.42 -0.47 10.60
N CYS A 165 11.90 -1.00 9.49
CA CYS A 165 11.46 -0.19 8.36
C CYS A 165 9.96 0.05 8.42
N VAL A 166 9.52 1.28 8.15
CA VAL A 166 8.09 1.65 8.13
C VAL A 166 7.74 2.23 6.77
N ILE A 167 6.71 1.68 6.14
CA ILE A 167 6.31 2.02 4.78
C ILE A 167 4.82 2.37 4.76
N ALA A 168 4.49 3.47 4.11
CA ALA A 168 3.13 3.83 3.74
C ALA A 168 2.80 3.21 2.37
N PHE A 169 1.68 2.51 2.27
CA PHE A 169 1.18 1.94 1.01
C PHE A 169 -0.23 2.43 0.70
N VAL A 170 -0.42 2.94 -0.51
CA VAL A 170 -1.74 3.15 -1.12
C VAL A 170 -1.90 2.10 -2.22
N LEU A 171 -2.83 1.17 -2.03
CA LEU A 171 -3.16 0.15 -3.01
C LEU A 171 -4.44 0.56 -3.71
N VAL A 172 -4.38 0.66 -5.03
CA VAL A 172 -5.54 0.93 -5.87
C VAL A 172 -5.84 -0.33 -6.67
N PRO A 173 -7.09 -0.83 -6.69
CA PRO A 173 -7.47 -1.95 -7.53
C PRO A 173 -7.02 -1.71 -8.97
N ALA A 174 -6.35 -2.70 -9.56
CA ALA A 174 -5.88 -2.62 -10.92
C ALA A 174 -6.02 -3.99 -11.58
N ASN A 175 -6.37 -3.99 -12.87
CA ASN A 175 -6.34 -5.21 -13.66
C ASN A 175 -4.91 -5.76 -13.65
N ALA A 176 -4.79 -7.08 -13.50
CA ALA A 176 -3.51 -7.75 -13.63
C ALA A 176 -2.87 -7.39 -14.98
N VAL A 177 -1.61 -6.98 -14.98
CA VAL A 177 -0.87 -6.63 -16.20
C VAL A 177 -0.51 -7.88 -17.03
N PHE A 178 -0.76 -9.08 -16.49
CA PHE A 178 -0.56 -10.35 -17.19
C PHE A 178 -1.81 -11.22 -17.11
N ASP A 179 -2.54 -11.29 -18.22
CA ASP A 179 -3.06 -12.57 -18.68
C ASP A 179 -1.85 -13.44 -19.01
N ALA A 180 -1.79 -14.65 -18.46
CA ALA A 180 -0.89 -15.66 -19.00
C ALA A 180 -1.31 -15.90 -20.45
N VAL A 181 -0.59 -15.33 -21.40
CA VAL A 181 -0.71 -15.72 -22.81
C VAL A 181 0.00 -17.07 -22.93
N GLY A 182 -0.80 -18.13 -23.07
CA GLY A 182 -0.35 -19.50 -23.38
C GLY A 182 -1.11 -20.57 -22.63
#